data_AF-A0A969QF49-F1
#
_entry.id   AF-A0A969QF49-F1
#
_cell.length_a   1.000
_cell.length_b   1.000
_cell.length_c   1.000
_cell.angle_alpha   90.00
_cell.angle_beta   90.00
_cell.angle_gamma   90.00
#
_symmetry.space_group_name_H-M   'P 1'
#
loop_
_entity.id
_entity.type
_entity.pdbx_description
1 polymer ?
#
loop_
_entity_poly.entity_id
_entity_poly.type
_entity_poly.pdbx_seq_one_letter_code
_entity_poly.pdbx_strand_id
1 'polypeptide(L)'
;MYYNCTTISKISNFNDIGFKQQKDGQFEAIISSYDRAYRYSQKWLDELTQRYGYHALMATIPEQGFAIEAEEILADGTIRVVVAKWV
;
A
#
# COMPACT_ATOMS: atom_id res chain seq x y z
N MET A 1 6.29 22.77 13.19
CA MET A 1 7.61 22.10 13.18
C MET A 1 7.82 21.58 11.76
N TYR A 2 8.59 22.33 10.97
CA TYR A 2 8.80 22.07 9.53
C TYR A 2 10.08 21.26 9.38
N TYR A 3 10.04 20.12 8.69
CA TYR A 3 11.26 19.44 8.27
C TYR A 3 11.73 20.02 6.94
N ASN A 4 12.90 20.65 6.99
CA ASN A 4 13.61 21.27 5.87
C ASN A 4 13.95 20.26 4.77
N CYS A 5 13.53 20.57 3.54
CA CYS A 5 14.24 20.17 2.33
C CYS A 5 14.72 21.45 1.64
N THR A 6 16.01 21.75 1.73
CA THR A 6 16.61 22.95 1.14
C THR A 6 17.18 22.61 -0.23
N THR A 7 16.59 23.11 -1.33
CA THR A 7 17.19 24.04 -2.34
C THR A 7 16.27 24.21 -3.58
N ILE A 8 15.62 25.38 -3.64
CA ILE A 8 15.23 26.27 -4.77
C ILE A 8 14.98 25.67 -6.18
N SER A 9 13.72 25.69 -6.62
CA SER A 9 13.27 26.49 -7.78
C SER A 9 11.73 26.55 -7.82
N LYS A 10 11.20 27.75 -8.06
CA LYS A 10 9.77 28.00 -8.22
C LYS A 10 9.38 27.51 -9.62
N ILE A 11 9.17 26.20 -9.76
CA ILE A 11 8.53 25.56 -10.92
C ILE A 11 7.36 24.73 -10.37
N SER A 12 6.18 25.02 -10.90
CA SER A 12 4.92 24.33 -10.63
C SER A 12 5.02 22.82 -10.87
N ASN A 13 4.44 22.02 -9.94
CA ASN A 13 3.97 20.64 -10.13
C ASN A 13 4.95 19.45 -9.97
N PHE A 14 5.73 19.37 -8.88
CA PHE A 14 6.51 18.16 -8.59
C PHE A 14 5.94 17.36 -7.40
N ASN A 15 5.09 16.39 -7.76
CA ASN A 15 4.78 15.10 -7.12
C ASN A 15 4.50 15.09 -5.61
N ASP A 16 3.23 14.89 -5.23
CA ASP A 16 2.79 14.93 -3.84
C ASP A 16 2.39 13.52 -3.29
N ILE A 17 2.98 12.46 -3.86
CA ILE A 17 2.94 11.08 -3.34
C ILE A 17 4.30 10.39 -3.46
N GLY A 18 4.70 9.68 -2.41
CA GLY A 18 5.87 8.81 -2.37
C GLY A 18 5.68 7.65 -1.40
N PHE A 19 6.66 6.75 -1.35
CA PHE A 19 6.65 5.61 -0.43
C PHE A 19 7.95 5.57 0.37
N LYS A 20 7.84 5.37 1.68
CA LYS A 20 8.98 5.21 2.57
C LYS A 20 9.03 3.77 3.06
N GLN A 21 10.16 3.12 2.80
CA GLN A 21 10.43 1.81 3.40
C GLN A 21 10.64 1.97 4.91
N GLN A 22 9.95 1.15 5.67
CA GLN A 22 10.04 1.05 7.12
C GLN A 22 11.15 0.06 7.52
N LYS A 23 11.46 -0.01 8.81
CA LYS A 23 12.54 -0.87 9.33
C LYS A 23 12.29 -2.36 9.11
N ASP A 24 11.03 -2.76 9.04
CA ASP A 24 10.57 -4.13 8.78
C ASP A 24 10.46 -4.45 7.28
N GLY A 25 10.86 -3.53 6.41
CA GLY A 25 10.82 -3.69 4.97
C GLY A 25 9.47 -3.35 4.32
N GLN A 26 8.42 -3.05 5.11
CA GLN A 26 7.13 -2.62 4.59
C GLN A 26 7.18 -1.18 4.07
N PHE A 27 6.23 -0.78 3.22
CA PHE A 27 6.17 0.57 2.67
C PHE A 27 5.00 1.37 3.22
N GLU A 28 5.29 2.60 3.65
CA GLU A 28 4.28 3.59 4.05
C GLU A 28 4.11 4.62 2.92
N ALA A 29 2.86 4.90 2.54
CA ALA A 29 2.56 5.98 1.60
C ALA A 29 2.72 7.35 2.31
N ILE A 30 3.59 8.18 1.77
CA ILE A 30 3.77 9.58 2.18
C ILE A 30 3.07 10.44 1.14
N ILE A 31 1.98 11.09 1.54
CA ILE A 31 1.14 11.89 0.64
C ILE A 31 1.05 13.29 1.22
N SER A 32 1.21 14.32 0.39
CA SER A 32 1.07 15.69 0.83
C SER A 32 -0.35 15.95 1.35
N SER A 33 -0.49 16.89 2.29
CA SER A 33 -1.82 17.28 2.77
C SER A 33 -2.71 17.86 1.66
N TYR A 34 -2.10 18.50 0.66
CA TYR A 34 -2.80 19.02 -0.52
C TYR A 34 -3.37 17.87 -1.35
N ASP A 35 -2.54 16.90 -1.73
CA ASP A 35 -3.02 15.76 -2.52
C ASP A 35 -3.97 14.84 -1.73
N ARG A 36 -3.80 14.71 -0.40
CA ARG A 36 -4.79 14.05 0.48
C ARG A 36 -6.16 14.74 0.45
N ALA A 37 -6.21 16.05 0.27
CA ALA A 37 -7.46 16.81 0.26
C ALA A 37 -8.20 16.72 -1.09
N TYR A 38 -7.47 16.56 -2.21
CA TYR A 38 -8.05 16.71 -3.54
C TYR A 38 -7.94 15.50 -4.46
N ARG A 39 -7.04 14.54 -4.19
CA ARG A 39 -6.70 13.45 -5.12
C ARG A 39 -6.73 12.07 -4.50
N TYR A 40 -6.17 11.92 -3.30
CA TYR A 40 -6.00 10.64 -2.65
C TYR A 40 -6.82 10.58 -1.37
N SER A 41 -8.09 10.22 -1.53
CA SER A 41 -9.03 10.04 -0.43
C SER A 41 -8.60 8.87 0.47
N GLN A 42 -9.21 8.77 1.66
CA GLN A 42 -8.98 7.62 2.53
C GLN A 42 -9.39 6.31 1.85
N LYS A 43 -10.53 6.29 1.13
CA LYS A 43 -10.98 5.13 0.37
C LYS A 43 -9.93 4.65 -0.64
N TRP A 44 -9.34 5.59 -1.39
CA TRP A 44 -8.27 5.26 -2.34
C TRP A 44 -7.04 4.66 -1.64
N LEU A 45 -6.68 5.19 -0.48
CA LEU A 45 -5.57 4.67 0.31
C LEU A 45 -5.87 3.26 0.84
N ASP A 46 -7.10 3.01 1.29
CA ASP A 46 -7.54 1.69 1.75
C ASP A 46 -7.48 0.65 0.63
N GLU A 47 -7.92 1.02 -0.58
CA GLU A 47 -7.82 0.18 -1.79
C GLU A 47 -6.36 -0.12 -2.16
N LEU A 48 -5.49 0.90 -2.11
CA LEU A 48 -4.05 0.74 -2.33
C LEU A 48 -3.42 -0.20 -1.30
N THR A 49 -3.73 -0.01 -0.02
CA THR A 49 -3.24 -0.84 1.07
C THR A 49 -3.73 -2.28 0.94
N GLN A 50 -5.00 -2.51 0.57
CA GLN A 50 -5.52 -3.85 0.29
C GLN A 50 -4.72 -4.52 -0.84
N ARG A 51 -4.45 -3.79 -1.94
CA ARG A 51 -3.70 -4.34 -3.07
C ARG A 51 -2.25 -4.65 -2.70
N TYR A 52 -1.62 -3.80 -1.90
CA TYR A 52 -0.29 -4.04 -1.36
C TYR A 52 -0.26 -5.30 -0.47
N GLY A 53 -1.19 -5.39 0.49
CA GLY A 53 -1.30 -6.54 1.38
C GLY A 53 -1.55 -7.85 0.64
N TYR A 54 -2.39 -7.84 -0.39
CA TYR A 54 -2.60 -8.99 -1.27
C TYR A 54 -1.28 -9.46 -1.90
N HIS A 55 -0.51 -8.56 -2.51
CA HIS A 55 0.74 -8.95 -3.20
C HIS A 55 1.80 -9.45 -2.22
N ALA A 56 1.90 -8.81 -1.05
CA ALA A 56 2.78 -9.28 0.02
C ALA A 56 2.37 -10.68 0.51
N LEU A 57 1.07 -10.93 0.67
CA LEU A 57 0.55 -12.24 1.05
C LEU A 57 0.87 -13.29 -0.03
N MET A 58 0.61 -13.01 -1.31
CA MET A 58 0.89 -13.94 -2.42
C MET A 58 2.37 -14.31 -2.52
N ALA A 59 3.27 -13.36 -2.25
CA ALA A 59 4.71 -13.62 -2.25
C ALA A 59 5.14 -14.52 -1.07
N THR A 60 4.50 -14.37 0.09
CA THR A 60 4.92 -15.05 1.33
C THR A 60 4.27 -16.43 1.53
N ILE A 61 3.08 -16.67 0.98
CA ILE A 61 2.35 -17.95 1.10
C ILE A 61 3.21 -19.17 0.72
N PRO A 62 3.87 -19.20 -0.47
CA PRO A 62 4.67 -20.36 -0.87
C PRO A 62 5.90 -20.55 0.01
N GLU A 63 6.57 -19.47 0.41
CA GLU A 63 7.76 -19.51 1.27
C GLU A 63 7.46 -20.12 2.65
N GLN A 64 6.24 -19.90 3.15
CA GLN A 64 5.78 -20.44 4.43
C GLN A 64 5.17 -21.85 4.31
N GLY A 65 5.13 -22.42 3.11
CA GLY A 65 4.62 -23.76 2.84
C GLY A 65 3.09 -23.86 2.87
N PHE A 66 2.39 -22.76 2.62
CA PHE A 66 0.95 -22.76 2.41
C PHE A 66 0.62 -22.92 0.92
N ALA A 67 -0.52 -23.55 0.63
CA ALA A 67 -1.17 -23.55 -0.67
C ALA A 67 -2.37 -22.59 -0.65
N ILE A 68 -2.68 -22.01 -1.81
CA ILE A 68 -3.90 -21.21 -2.00
C ILE A 68 -5.02 -22.17 -2.39
N GLU A 69 -6.09 -22.19 -1.61
CA GLU A 69 -7.27 -23.03 -1.83
C GLU A 69 -8.38 -22.27 -2.57
N ALA A 70 -8.54 -20.97 -2.26
CA ALA A 70 -9.53 -20.11 -2.91
C ALA A 70 -9.12 -18.63 -2.84
N GLU A 71 -9.55 -17.88 -3.86
CA GLU A 71 -9.49 -16.42 -3.93
C GLU A 71 -10.84 -15.89 -4.42
N GLU A 72 -11.42 -14.94 -3.69
CA GLU A 72 -12.68 -14.29 -4.06
C GLU A 72 -12.67 -12.80 -3.75
N ILE A 73 -13.33 -12.01 -4.60
CA ILE A 73 -13.66 -10.61 -4.31
C ILE A 73 -15.09 -10.59 -3.80
N LEU A 74 -15.28 -10.16 -2.56
CA LEU A 74 -16.59 -10.05 -1.92
C LEU A 74 -17.38 -8.87 -2.50
N ALA A 75 -18.68 -8.83 -2.21
CA ALA A 75 -19.59 -7.79 -2.71
C ALA A 75 -19.16 -6.35 -2.33
N ASP A 76 -18.42 -6.19 -1.24
CA ASP A 76 -17.89 -4.91 -0.76
C ASP A 76 -16.51 -4.55 -1.34
N GLY A 77 -15.94 -5.40 -2.18
CA GLY A 77 -14.61 -5.24 -2.77
C GLY A 77 -13.46 -5.81 -1.94
N THR A 78 -13.74 -6.41 -0.78
CA THR A 78 -12.73 -7.11 0.02
C THR A 78 -12.18 -8.30 -0.75
N ILE A 79 -10.86 -8.44 -0.80
CA ILE A 79 -10.21 -9.65 -1.36
C ILE A 79 -10.03 -10.66 -0.22
N ARG A 80 -10.71 -11.80 -0.33
CA ARG A 80 -10.54 -12.93 0.58
C ARG A 80 -9.68 -14.00 -0.06
N VAL A 81 -8.63 -14.39 0.65
CA VAL A 81 -7.74 -15.49 0.27
C VAL A 81 -7.83 -16.57 1.33
N VAL A 82 -8.13 -17.80 0.93
CA VAL A 82 -8.10 -18.98 1.80
C VAL A 82 -6.84 -19.77 1.52
N VAL A 83 -6.05 -20.02 2.57
CA VAL A 83 -4.81 -20.80 2.48
C VAL A 83 -4.88 -22.02 3.38
N ALA A 84 -4.23 -23.11 2.96
CA ALA A 84 -4.10 -24.33 3.73
C ALA A 84 -2.64 -24.78 3.81
N LYS A 85 -2.28 -25.43 4.91
CA LYS A 85 -1.00 -26.10 5.07
C LYS A 85 -1.25 -27.52 5.53
N TRP A 86 -0.85 -28.48 4.69
CA TRP A 86 -1.00 -29.90 4.95
C TRP A 86 0.29 -30.39 5.60
N VAL A 87 0.24 -30.65 6.91
CA VAL A 87 1.35 -31.17 7.73
C VAL A 87 1.31 -32.69 7.83
#